data_AF-A0A451CRS0-F1
#
_entry.id   AF-A0A451CRS0-F1
#
_cell.length_a   1.000
_cell.length_b   1.000
_cell.length_c   1.000
_cell.angle_alpha   90.00
_cell.angle_beta   90.00
_cell.angle_gamma   90.00
#
_symmetry.space_group_name_H-M   'P 1'
#
loop_
_entity.id
_entity.type
_entity.pdbx_description
1 polymer ?
#
loop_
_entity_poly.entity_id
_entity_poly.type
_entity_poly.pdbx_seq_one_letter_code
_entity_poly.pdbx_strand_id
1 'polypeptide(L)'
;MPTMSEIQQSDKIEDLRKQFDDVLQIVITAAEGAEAVDKVERALWNSMMRIGKGVMGLYFSLAGDGNAGERVKLPDGKEVVRLKNRHVRKYRSVFGEFTLPRAVYGTREGQKIEYVPLDARLQL
;
A
#
# COMPACT_ATOMS: atom_id res chain seq x y z
N MET A 1 15.47 19.42 4.12
CA MET A 1 14.14 19.66 3.53
C MET A 1 13.58 18.31 3.13
N PRO A 2 12.32 17.99 3.48
CA PRO A 2 11.73 16.69 3.13
C PRO A 2 11.54 16.58 1.61
N THR A 3 11.61 15.35 1.09
CA THR A 3 11.34 15.07 -0.32
C THR A 3 9.85 15.19 -0.63
N MET A 4 9.48 15.42 -1.89
CA MET A 4 8.08 15.51 -2.31
C MET A 4 7.29 14.22 -2.00
N SER A 5 7.96 13.06 -2.00
CA SER A 5 7.38 11.78 -1.56
C SER A 5 7.11 11.74 -0.05
N GLU A 6 7.98 12.33 0.76
CA GLU A 6 7.81 12.37 2.22
C GLU A 6 6.67 13.31 2.63
N ILE A 7 6.55 14.47 1.97
CA ILE A 7 5.43 15.40 2.18
C ILE A 7 4.10 14.71 1.84
N GLN A 8 4.02 14.07 0.67
CA GLN A 8 2.81 13.40 0.22
C GLN A 8 2.43 12.18 1.10
N GLN A 9 3.42 11.54 1.74
CA GLN A 9 3.18 10.50 2.74
C GLN A 9 2.67 11.09 4.07
N SER A 10 3.23 12.21 4.52
CA SER A 10 2.78 12.91 5.73
C SER A 10 1.33 13.34 5.62
N ASP A 11 0.96 13.98 4.50
CA ASP A 11 -0.41 14.42 4.24
C ASP A 11 -1.40 13.24 4.27
N LYS A 12 -1.00 12.09 3.71
CA LYS A 12 -1.80 10.87 3.72
C LYS A 12 -1.98 10.30 5.13
N ILE A 13 -0.95 10.40 5.99
CA ILE A 13 -1.04 9.96 7.38
C ILE A 13 -2.00 10.87 8.16
N GLU A 14 -1.95 12.17 7.93
CA GLU A 14 -2.85 13.13 8.56
C GLU A 14 -4.31 12.91 8.13
N ASP A 15 -4.56 12.72 6.84
CA ASP A 15 -5.89 12.38 6.32
C ASP A 15 -6.44 11.09 6.94
N LEU A 16 -5.60 10.05 7.08
CA LEU A 16 -6.00 8.82 7.75
C LEU A 16 -6.37 9.03 9.22
N ARG A 17 -5.63 9.88 9.95
CA ARG A 17 -5.96 10.21 11.35
C ARG A 17 -7.33 10.88 11.43
N LYS A 18 -7.59 11.86 10.56
CA LYS A 18 -8.89 12.52 10.48
C LYS A 18 -10.02 11.53 10.21
N GLN A 19 -9.81 10.56 9.32
CA GLN A 19 -10.82 9.52 9.07
C GLN A 19 -11.11 8.65 10.30
N PHE A 20 -10.12 8.38 11.16
CA PHE A 20 -10.37 7.70 12.43
C PHE A 20 -11.18 8.58 13.39
N ASP A 21 -10.88 9.88 13.46
CA ASP A 21 -11.65 10.83 14.27
C ASP A 21 -13.11 10.91 13.78
N ASP A 22 -13.33 10.92 12.46
CA ASP A 22 -14.66 10.89 11.86
C ASP A 22 -15.46 9.64 12.27
N VAL A 23 -14.81 8.48 12.48
CA VAL A 23 -15.48 7.27 12.97
C VAL A 23 -16.00 7.45 14.39
N LEU A 24 -15.21 8.08 15.27
CA LEU A 24 -15.66 8.39 16.63
C LEU A 24 -16.82 9.38 16.60
N GLN A 25 -16.76 10.37 15.71
CA GLN A 25 -17.82 11.37 15.57
C GLN A 25 -19.14 10.76 15.10
N ILE A 26 -19.12 9.74 14.24
CA ILE A 26 -20.33 8.98 13.84
C ILE A 26 -21.05 8.41 15.08
N VAL A 27 -20.31 7.83 16.02
CA VAL A 27 -20.88 7.21 17.23
C VAL A 27 -21.46 8.28 18.15
N ILE A 28 -20.72 9.37 18.38
CA ILE A 28 -21.15 10.48 19.24
C ILE A 28 -22.47 11.06 18.72
N THR A 29 -22.51 11.40 17.43
CA THR A 29 -23.70 12.00 16.82
C THR A 29 -24.89 11.03 16.74
N ALA A 30 -24.65 9.75 16.46
CA ALA A 30 -25.71 8.75 16.43
C ALA A 30 -26.37 8.54 17.81
N ALA A 31 -25.57 8.58 18.88
CA ALA A 31 -26.05 8.46 20.26
C ALA A 31 -26.94 9.66 20.66
N GLU A 32 -26.59 10.88 20.24
CA GLU A 32 -27.38 12.09 20.49
C GLU A 32 -28.69 12.12 19.68
N GLY A 33 -28.67 11.57 18.45
CA GLY A 33 -29.79 11.65 17.51
C GLY A 33 -30.81 10.51 17.56
N ALA A 34 -30.65 9.52 18.46
CA ALA A 34 -31.45 8.29 18.50
C ALA A 34 -31.51 7.54 17.15
N GLU A 35 -30.38 7.48 16.44
CA GLU A 35 -30.29 6.81 15.14
C GLU A 35 -30.55 5.29 15.25
N ALA A 36 -31.16 4.73 14.21
CA ALA A 36 -31.40 3.28 14.16
C ALA A 36 -30.08 2.51 14.07
N VAL A 37 -29.96 1.42 14.84
CA VAL A 37 -28.73 0.62 14.95
C VAL A 37 -28.18 0.17 13.59
N ASP A 38 -29.03 -0.33 12.67
CA ASP A 38 -28.61 -0.74 11.32
C ASP A 38 -27.94 0.40 10.53
N LYS A 39 -28.39 1.65 10.68
CA LYS A 39 -27.75 2.79 10.02
C LYS A 39 -26.36 3.07 10.59
N VAL A 40 -26.24 3.00 11.92
CA VAL A 40 -24.95 3.18 12.61
C VAL A 40 -23.97 2.09 12.19
N GLU A 41 -24.41 0.83 12.16
CA GLU A 41 -23.61 -0.31 11.71
C GLU A 41 -23.11 -0.13 10.27
N ARG A 42 -23.99 0.26 9.34
CA ARG A 42 -23.61 0.53 7.93
C ARG A 42 -22.60 1.67 7.82
N ALA A 43 -22.80 2.75 8.57
CA ALA A 43 -21.88 3.90 8.56
C ALA A 43 -20.49 3.49 9.06
N LEU A 44 -20.43 2.77 10.17
CA LEU A 44 -19.18 2.25 10.74
C LEU A 44 -18.50 1.27 9.78
N TRP A 45 -19.23 0.33 9.20
CA TRP A 45 -18.70 -0.63 8.23
C TRP A 45 -18.04 0.07 7.04
N ASN A 46 -18.74 1.03 6.43
CA ASN A 46 -18.25 1.76 5.27
C ASN A 46 -16.99 2.58 5.61
N SER A 47 -16.96 3.21 6.79
CA SER A 47 -15.79 3.96 7.25
C SER A 47 -14.60 3.05 7.54
N MET A 48 -14.80 1.91 8.20
CA MET A 48 -13.74 0.93 8.47
C MET A 48 -13.15 0.35 7.18
N MET A 49 -13.97 0.07 6.16
CA MET A 49 -13.48 -0.37 4.85
C MET A 49 -12.68 0.70 4.13
N ARG A 50 -13.10 1.96 4.20
CA ARG A 50 -12.37 3.10 3.61
C ARG A 50 -11.01 3.28 4.27
N ILE A 51 -10.98 3.31 5.61
CA ILE A 51 -9.75 3.43 6.40
C ILE A 51 -8.83 2.24 6.12
N GLY A 52 -9.34 1.01 6.14
CA GLY A 52 -8.57 -0.20 5.85
C GLY A 52 -7.90 -0.14 4.47
N LYS A 53 -8.62 0.35 3.46
CA LYS A 53 -8.06 0.57 2.11
C LYS A 53 -6.94 1.62 2.13
N GLY A 54 -7.15 2.73 2.83
CA GLY A 54 -6.16 3.80 2.93
C GLY A 54 -4.89 3.38 3.65
N VAL A 55 -5.01 2.71 4.80
CA VAL A 55 -3.87 2.19 5.60
C VAL A 55 -3.12 1.10 4.85
N MET A 56 -3.81 0.17 4.19
CA MET A 56 -3.17 -0.84 3.33
C MET A 56 -2.41 -0.18 2.17
N GLY A 57 -3.01 0.85 1.56
CA GLY A 57 -2.33 1.64 0.54
C GLY A 57 -1.09 2.36 1.07
N LEU A 58 -1.14 2.90 2.29
CA LEU A 58 0.03 3.51 2.95
C LEU A 58 1.13 2.46 3.19
N TYR A 59 0.77 1.26 3.66
CA TYR A 59 1.72 0.16 3.84
C TYR A 59 2.47 -0.18 2.54
N PHE A 60 1.76 -0.31 1.41
CA PHE A 60 2.41 -0.53 0.12
C PHE A 60 3.28 0.64 -0.32
N SER A 61 2.85 1.88 -0.10
CA SER A 61 3.68 3.05 -0.39
C SER A 61 4.98 3.06 0.41
N LEU A 62 4.93 2.71 1.70
CA LEU A 62 6.09 2.62 2.58
C LEU A 62 6.99 1.42 2.28
N ALA A 63 6.43 0.33 1.74
CA ALA A 63 7.21 -0.80 1.25
C ALA A 63 8.02 -0.47 -0.01
N GLY A 64 7.65 0.59 -0.73
CA GLY A 64 8.31 1.04 -1.95
C GLY A 64 8.04 0.11 -3.14
N ASP A 65 8.85 0.27 -4.18
CA ASP A 65 8.76 -0.51 -5.43
C ASP A 65 9.73 -1.70 -5.48
N GLY A 66 10.47 -1.95 -4.39
CA GLY A 66 11.51 -2.97 -4.34
C GLY A 66 12.78 -2.61 -5.13
N ASN A 67 13.04 -1.33 -5.42
CA ASN A 67 14.32 -0.92 -5.96
C ASN A 67 15.45 -1.12 -4.93
N ALA A 68 16.30 -2.11 -5.19
CA ALA A 68 17.48 -2.45 -4.39
C ALA A 68 18.80 -1.95 -5.01
N GLY A 69 18.73 -0.98 -5.92
CA GLY A 69 19.88 -0.49 -6.69
C GLY A 69 19.99 -1.10 -8.08
N GLU A 70 21.08 -0.81 -8.79
CA GLU A 70 21.30 -1.27 -10.17
C GLU A 70 21.58 -2.78 -10.25
N ARG A 71 22.26 -3.33 -9.23
CA ARG A 71 22.68 -4.73 -9.16
C ARG A 71 22.30 -5.33 -7.82
N VAL A 72 21.92 -6.60 -7.84
CA VAL A 72 21.62 -7.40 -6.65
C VAL A 72 22.34 -8.73 -6.76
N LYS A 73 22.98 -9.15 -5.67
CA LYS A 73 23.56 -10.49 -5.54
C LYS A 73 22.53 -11.43 -4.91
N LEU A 74 22.21 -12.51 -5.62
CA LEU A 74 21.30 -13.56 -5.18
C LEU A 74 21.99 -14.51 -4.19
N PRO A 75 21.23 -15.31 -3.41
CA PRO A 75 21.79 -16.27 -2.44
C PRO A 75 22.70 -17.33 -3.07
N ASP A 76 22.49 -17.68 -4.33
CA ASP A 76 23.33 -18.61 -5.10
C ASP A 76 24.65 -17.98 -5.59
N GLY A 77 24.88 -16.70 -5.26
CA GLY A 77 26.06 -15.94 -5.64
C GLY A 77 25.95 -15.24 -7.00
N LYS A 78 24.88 -15.47 -7.76
CA LYS A 78 24.66 -14.82 -9.06
C LYS A 78 24.34 -13.34 -8.89
N GLU A 79 24.87 -12.51 -9.77
CA GLU A 79 24.52 -11.09 -9.83
C GLU A 79 23.47 -10.84 -10.93
N VAL A 80 22.42 -10.11 -10.58
CA VAL A 80 21.34 -9.71 -11.48
C VAL A 80 21.24 -8.19 -11.53
N VAL A 81 20.86 -7.64 -12.69
CA VAL A 81 20.69 -6.21 -12.92
C VAL A 81 19.22 -5.82 -12.92
N ARG A 82 18.93 -4.60 -12.47
CA ARG A 82 17.59 -4.02 -12.53
C ARG A 82 17.18 -3.80 -13.99
N LEU A 83 16.04 -4.36 -14.38
CA LEU A 83 15.46 -4.13 -15.71
C LEU A 83 14.81 -2.73 -15.76
N LYS A 84 14.90 -2.06 -16.90
CA LYS A 84 14.35 -0.73 -17.19
C LYS A 84 12.83 -0.72 -17.12
N ASN A 85 12.18 -1.77 -17.62
CA ASN A 85 10.73 -1.85 -17.61
C ASN A 85 10.23 -2.19 -16.21
N ARG A 86 9.44 -1.29 -15.63
CA ARG A 86 8.74 -1.54 -14.36
C ARG A 86 7.61 -2.54 -14.61
N HIS A 87 7.53 -3.58 -13.78
CA HIS A 87 6.43 -4.53 -13.85
C HIS A 87 5.35 -4.17 -12.83
N VAL A 88 4.10 -4.35 -13.23
CA VAL A 88 2.95 -4.01 -12.38
C VAL A 88 2.27 -5.31 -11.92
N ARG A 89 2.00 -5.45 -10.62
CA ARG A 89 1.07 -6.49 -10.09
C ARG A 89 -0.24 -5.87 -9.71
N LYS A 90 -1.34 -6.58 -9.93
CA LYS A 90 -2.57 -6.35 -9.19
C LYS A 90 -2.56 -7.22 -7.93
N TYR A 91 -2.87 -6.62 -6.79
CA TYR A 91 -3.10 -7.31 -5.52
C TYR A 91 -4.56 -7.12 -5.10
N ARG A 92 -5.28 -8.23 -4.95
CA ARG A 92 -6.66 -8.24 -4.45
C ARG A 92 -6.63 -8.39 -2.94
N SER A 93 -7.03 -7.35 -2.24
CA SER A 93 -7.23 -7.34 -0.80
C SER A 93 -8.72 -7.39 -0.47
N VAL A 94 -9.04 -7.77 0.77
CA VAL A 94 -10.38 -7.55 1.36
C VAL A 94 -10.76 -6.06 1.37
N PHE A 95 -9.77 -5.17 1.39
CA PHE A 95 -9.98 -3.72 1.34
C PHE A 95 -10.04 -3.15 -0.09
N GLY A 96 -10.01 -4.00 -1.12
CA GLY A 96 -10.06 -3.62 -2.54
C GLY A 96 -8.79 -3.95 -3.31
N GLU A 97 -8.75 -3.51 -4.57
CA GLU A 97 -7.62 -3.78 -5.47
C GLU A 97 -6.52 -2.71 -5.36
N PHE A 98 -5.28 -3.17 -5.38
CA PHE A 98 -4.07 -2.35 -5.37
C PHE A 98 -3.18 -2.67 -6.57
N THR A 99 -2.51 -1.64 -7.08
CA THR A 99 -1.58 -1.76 -8.20
C THR A 99 -0.17 -1.51 -7.67
N LEU A 100 0.68 -2.53 -7.72
CA LEU A 100 2.03 -2.51 -7.16
C LEU A 100 3.05 -2.40 -8.31
N PRO A 101 3.63 -1.21 -8.55
CA PRO A 101 4.79 -1.08 -9.44
C PRO A 101 6.01 -1.70 -8.76
N ARG A 102 6.74 -2.53 -9.51
CA ARG A 102 7.85 -3.32 -8.99
C ARG A 102 9.08 -3.18 -9.87
N ALA A 103 10.21 -2.91 -9.23
CA ALA A 103 11.51 -3.15 -9.81
C ALA A 103 11.70 -4.68 -9.93
N VAL A 104 12.17 -5.11 -11.09
CA VAL A 104 12.46 -6.52 -11.36
C VAL A 104 13.90 -6.65 -11.82
N TYR A 105 14.48 -7.82 -11.54
CA TYR A 105 15.88 -8.08 -11.76
C TYR A 105 16.06 -9.35 -12.60
N GLY A 106 17.02 -9.30 -13.51
CA GLY A 106 17.40 -10.39 -14.37
C GLY A 106 18.80 -10.18 -14.95
N THR A 107 19.20 -11.03 -15.88
CA THR A 107 20.52 -10.90 -16.54
C THR A 107 20.55 -9.84 -17.64
N ARG A 108 19.48 -9.72 -18.44
CA ARG A 108 19.31 -8.72 -19.50
C ARG A 108 17.84 -8.49 -19.81
N GLU A 109 17.54 -7.40 -20.50
CA GLU A 109 16.18 -7.10 -20.98
C GLU A 109 15.62 -8.21 -21.87
N GLY A 110 14.32 -8.48 -21.71
CA GLY A 110 13.60 -9.50 -22.47
C GLY A 110 13.86 -10.96 -22.04
N GLN A 111 14.65 -11.19 -21.00
CA GLN A 111 14.84 -12.52 -20.39
C GLN A 111 13.89 -12.75 -19.20
N LYS A 112 13.89 -13.99 -18.70
CA LYS A 112 13.15 -14.38 -17.49
C LYS A 112 13.53 -13.47 -16.32
N ILE A 113 12.53 -12.95 -15.63
CA ILE A 113 12.72 -12.26 -14.34
C ILE A 113 13.20 -13.28 -13.33
N GLU A 114 14.32 -12.99 -12.69
CA GLU A 114 14.98 -13.88 -11.73
C GLU A 114 14.69 -13.48 -10.29
N TYR A 115 14.48 -12.19 -10.04
CA TYR A 115 14.21 -11.69 -8.70
C TYR A 115 13.30 -10.45 -8.71
N VAL A 116 12.37 -10.43 -7.77
CA VAL A 116 11.44 -9.32 -7.53
C VAL A 116 11.51 -8.99 -6.05
N PRO A 117 12.32 -7.99 -5.64
CA PRO A 117 12.57 -7.72 -4.22
C PRO A 117 11.31 -7.40 -3.42
N LEU A 118 10.36 -6.68 -4.04
CA LEU A 118 9.10 -6.35 -3.38
C LEU A 118 8.29 -7.61 -3.05
N ASP A 119 8.22 -8.58 -3.96
CA ASP A 119 7.49 -9.83 -3.75
C ASP A 119 8.17 -10.69 -2.67
N ALA A 120 9.51 -10.75 -2.66
CA ALA A 120 10.24 -11.45 -1.62
C ALA A 120 10.00 -10.84 -0.22
N ARG A 121 9.97 -9.51 -0.13
CA ARG A 121 9.68 -8.78 1.11
C ARG A 121 8.23 -8.96 1.58
N LEU A 122 7.28 -8.90 0.65
CA LEU A 122 5.84 -8.93 0.94
C LEU A 122 5.24 -10.35 0.90
N GLN A 123 6.05 -11.36 0.57
CA GLN A 123 5.63 -12.75 0.40
C GLN A 123 4.47 -12.91 -0.60
N LEU A 124 4.59 -12.27 -1.77
CA LEU A 124 3.57 -12.24 -2.82
C LEU A 124 3.85 -13.21 -3.96
#